data_AF-A0A7J5XF25-F1
#
_entry.id   AF-A0A7J5XF25-F1
#
_cell.length_a   1.000
_cell.length_b   1.000
_cell.length_c   1.000
_cell.angle_alpha   90.00
_cell.angle_beta   90.00
_cell.angle_gamma   90.00
#
_symmetry.space_group_name_H-M   'P 1'
#
loop_
_entity.id
_entity.type
_entity.pdbx_description
1 polymer ?
#
loop_
_entity_poly.entity_id
_entity_poly.type
_entity_poly.pdbx_seq_one_letter_code
_entity_poly.pdbx_strand_id
1 'polypeptide(L)'
;MCTGVLQPQCERVAIEALQLCTLLLPPSSRRKLQLLMRMMSRISQNVDMPRLHPAIDTRTLMVHTFSGCVLGSAEECDLDELLATRLVSFLMDHQESILSVPEYLRSPMDGVSTVEASDEVCAPMPIYAFCRQISGAEFEQQKLESSQKAMEELLEMLLTNQNMSEKDRCKKLKQKQYPDIYSRRCLSSDKISKNNTKPKIKPPLLTIKKTKAFSIRN
;
A
#
# COMPACT_ATOMS: atom_id res chain seq x y z
N MET A 1 47.55 -7.09 -21.09
CA MET A 1 46.80 -8.27 -20.58
C MET A 1 45.55 -8.42 -21.42
N CYS A 2 45.30 -9.62 -21.92
CA CYS A 2 44.31 -9.91 -22.96
C CYS A 2 42.90 -9.46 -22.54
N THR A 3 42.34 -8.49 -23.26
CA THR A 3 40.91 -8.24 -23.31
C THR A 3 40.26 -9.51 -23.85
N GLY A 4 39.70 -10.34 -22.96
CA GLY A 4 38.84 -11.43 -23.36
C GLY A 4 37.61 -10.81 -24.01
N VAL A 5 37.61 -10.74 -25.35
CA VAL A 5 36.48 -10.26 -26.12
C VAL A 5 35.33 -11.23 -25.85
N LEU A 6 34.38 -10.84 -25.00
CA LEU A 6 33.12 -11.56 -24.91
C LEU A 6 32.49 -11.57 -26.30
N GLN A 7 31.86 -12.69 -26.67
CA GLN A 7 31.04 -12.72 -27.88
C GLN A 7 30.01 -11.58 -27.80
N PRO A 8 29.76 -10.81 -28.88
CA PRO A 8 28.96 -9.58 -28.82
C PRO A 8 27.54 -9.79 -28.29
N GLN A 9 26.99 -11.00 -28.46
CA GLN A 9 25.72 -11.40 -27.84
C GLN A 9 25.82 -11.54 -26.31
N CYS A 10 26.89 -12.14 -25.80
CA CYS A 10 27.15 -12.30 -24.37
C CYS A 10 27.47 -10.96 -23.71
N GLU A 11 28.16 -10.07 -24.42
CA GLU A 11 28.43 -8.70 -23.95
C GLU A 11 27.12 -7.93 -23.71
N ARG A 12 26.19 -7.95 -24.67
CA ARG A 12 24.87 -7.32 -24.50
C ARG A 12 24.12 -7.87 -23.29
N VAL A 13 24.07 -9.20 -23.14
CA VAL A 13 23.42 -9.84 -21.99
C VAL A 13 24.08 -9.45 -20.68
N ALA A 14 25.42 -9.37 -20.65
CA ALA A 14 26.15 -8.93 -19.46
C ALA A 14 25.87 -7.46 -19.11
N ILE A 15 25.79 -6.57 -20.11
CA ILE A 15 25.42 -5.17 -19.91
C ILE A 15 24.01 -5.08 -19.31
N GLU A 16 23.02 -5.75 -19.90
CA GLU A 16 21.63 -5.73 -19.42
C GLU A 16 21.51 -6.29 -17.99
N ALA A 17 22.17 -7.42 -17.71
CA ALA A 17 22.18 -8.00 -16.38
C ALA A 17 22.80 -7.05 -15.35
N LEU A 18 23.94 -6.42 -15.67
CA LEU A 18 24.59 -5.47 -14.78
C LEU A 18 23.79 -4.17 -14.63
N GLN A 19 23.10 -3.71 -15.68
CA GLN A 19 22.16 -2.58 -15.57
C GLN A 19 21.09 -2.88 -14.53
N LEU A 20 20.46 -4.04 -14.60
CA LEU A 20 19.46 -4.47 -13.62
C LEU A 20 20.05 -4.59 -12.21
N CYS A 21 21.21 -5.23 -12.06
CA CYS A 21 21.88 -5.34 -10.76
C CYS A 21 22.21 -3.96 -10.16
N THR A 22 22.66 -2.99 -10.97
CA THR A 22 23.01 -1.66 -10.49
C THR A 22 21.79 -0.81 -10.13
N LEU A 23 20.59 -1.17 -10.62
CA LEU A 23 19.32 -0.57 -10.19
C LEU A 23 18.90 -1.05 -8.79
N LEU A 24 19.35 -2.23 -8.35
CA LEU A 24 19.11 -2.73 -7.01
C LEU A 24 19.96 -2.01 -5.94
N LEU A 25 21.00 -1.30 -6.35
CA LEU A 25 21.86 -0.54 -5.45
C LEU A 25 21.12 0.71 -4.93
N PRO A 26 21.32 1.10 -3.65
CA PRO A 26 20.82 2.37 -3.14
C PRO A 26 21.27 3.56 -4.02
N PRO A 27 20.42 4.58 -4.25
CA PRO A 27 20.75 5.70 -5.15
C PRO A 27 22.08 6.38 -4.82
N SER A 28 22.38 6.56 -3.53
CA SER A 28 23.64 7.13 -3.06
C SER A 28 24.86 6.29 -3.45
N SER A 29 24.78 4.96 -3.30
CA SER A 29 25.86 4.03 -3.66
C SER A 29 26.03 3.96 -5.17
N ARG A 30 24.94 3.91 -5.93
CA ARG A 30 24.96 3.95 -7.40
C ARG A 30 25.64 5.23 -7.91
N ARG A 31 25.34 6.39 -7.31
CA ARG A 31 25.98 7.66 -7.68
C ARG A 31 27.48 7.65 -7.40
N LYS A 32 27.91 7.12 -6.24
CA LYS A 32 29.34 6.97 -5.92
C LYS A 32 30.04 6.06 -6.91
N LEU A 33 29.43 4.92 -7.25
CA LEU A 33 29.96 3.98 -8.23
C LEU A 33 30.12 4.62 -9.62
N GLN A 34 29.13 5.38 -10.08
CA GLN A 34 29.21 6.15 -11.33
C GLN A 34 30.38 7.13 -11.35
N LEU A 35 30.57 7.89 -10.26
CA LEU A 35 31.66 8.85 -10.17
C LEU A 35 33.01 8.15 -10.15
N LEU A 36 33.12 7.03 -9.41
CA LEU A 36 34.33 6.23 -9.34
C LEU A 36 34.71 5.65 -10.70
N MET A 37 33.77 4.98 -11.39
CA MET A 37 34.02 4.44 -12.73
C MET A 37 34.41 5.55 -13.72
N ARG A 38 33.77 6.71 -13.64
CA ARG A 38 34.06 7.83 -14.52
C ARG A 38 35.45 8.39 -14.26
N MET A 39 35.84 8.52 -12.99
CA MET A 39 37.18 8.94 -12.59
C MET A 39 38.23 7.93 -13.09
N MET A 40 38.04 6.64 -12.82
CA MET A 40 38.97 5.58 -13.22
C MET A 40 39.16 5.54 -14.75
N SER A 41 38.06 5.63 -15.50
CA SER A 41 38.08 5.67 -16.97
C SER A 41 38.84 6.90 -17.49
N ARG A 42 38.55 8.09 -16.96
CA ARG A 42 39.19 9.34 -17.39
C ARG A 42 40.69 9.38 -17.08
N ILE A 43 41.10 8.88 -15.91
CA ILE A 43 42.51 8.77 -15.52
C ILE A 43 43.23 7.78 -16.44
N SER A 44 42.63 6.62 -16.70
CA SER A 44 43.22 5.56 -17.54
C SER A 44 43.39 5.98 -19.01
N GLN A 45 42.56 6.90 -19.50
CA GLN A 45 42.61 7.43 -20.87
C GLN A 45 43.41 8.73 -20.98
N ASN A 46 43.92 9.27 -19.88
CA ASN A 46 44.63 10.54 -19.88
C ASN A 46 46.08 10.34 -20.37
N VAL A 47 46.36 10.83 -21.58
CA VAL A 47 47.69 10.72 -22.21
C VAL A 47 48.72 11.72 -21.67
N ASP A 48 48.25 12.82 -21.08
CA ASP A 48 49.11 13.88 -20.54
C ASP A 48 49.57 13.60 -19.10
N MET A 49 48.95 12.63 -18.44
CA MET A 49 49.24 12.29 -17.05
C MET A 49 50.53 11.46 -16.95
N PRO A 50 51.45 11.81 -16.04
CA PRO A 50 52.61 10.97 -15.77
C PRO A 50 52.18 9.62 -15.19
N ARG A 51 52.99 8.58 -15.43
CA ARG A 51 52.71 7.24 -14.90
C ARG A 51 52.60 7.27 -13.37
N LEU A 52 51.51 6.72 -12.86
CA LEU A 52 51.27 6.61 -11.42
C LEU A 52 52.14 5.53 -10.76
N HIS A 53 52.61 4.55 -11.54
CA HIS A 53 53.48 3.48 -11.06
C HIS A 53 54.58 3.17 -12.09
N PRO A 54 55.82 2.88 -11.65
CA PRO A 54 56.95 2.67 -12.56
C PRO A 54 56.80 1.42 -13.45
N ALA A 55 56.16 0.36 -12.93
CA ALA A 55 56.08 -0.95 -13.60
C ALA A 55 54.68 -1.40 -14.01
N ILE A 56 53.63 -0.74 -13.50
CA ILE A 56 52.23 -1.16 -13.69
C ILE A 56 51.53 -0.07 -14.50
N ASP A 57 50.80 -0.48 -15.54
CA ASP A 57 50.01 0.46 -16.34
C ASP A 57 48.93 1.14 -15.48
N THR A 58 48.68 2.42 -15.74
CA THR A 58 47.70 3.22 -14.99
C THR A 58 46.33 2.54 -14.95
N ARG A 59 45.87 1.95 -16.07
CA ARG A 59 44.58 1.27 -16.11
C ARG A 59 44.55 0.04 -15.21
N THR A 60 45.59 -0.79 -15.29
CA THR A 60 45.72 -1.99 -14.45
C THR A 60 45.78 -1.62 -12.98
N LEU A 61 46.52 -0.56 -12.63
CA LEU A 61 46.59 -0.03 -11.28
C LEU A 61 45.20 0.38 -10.78
N MET A 62 44.47 1.19 -11.54
CA MET A 62 43.13 1.65 -11.14
C MET A 62 42.19 0.47 -10.88
N VAL A 63 42.11 -0.49 -11.81
CA VAL A 63 41.21 -1.66 -11.65
C VAL A 63 41.59 -2.48 -10.42
N HIS A 64 42.88 -2.72 -10.20
CA HIS A 64 43.35 -3.52 -9.08
C HIS A 64 43.18 -2.80 -7.73
N THR A 65 43.37 -1.49 -7.68
CA THR A 65 43.21 -0.69 -6.45
C THR A 65 41.75 -0.63 -6.01
N PHE A 66 40.81 -0.51 -6.95
CA PHE A 66 39.40 -0.30 -6.62
C PHE A 66 38.53 -1.55 -6.63
N SER A 67 39.04 -2.71 -7.08
CA SER A 67 38.29 -3.97 -7.14
C SER A 67 37.70 -4.36 -5.78
N GLY A 68 38.52 -4.36 -4.73
CA GLY A 68 38.10 -4.70 -3.37
C GLY A 68 37.09 -3.70 -2.78
N CYS A 69 37.18 -2.42 -3.14
CA CYS A 69 36.22 -1.41 -2.66
C CYS A 69 34.85 -1.51 -3.35
N VAL A 70 34.82 -1.96 -4.61
CA VAL A 70 33.58 -2.06 -5.41
C VAL A 70 32.83 -3.37 -5.12
N LEU A 71 33.56 -4.46 -4.91
CA LEU A 71 33.00 -5.82 -4.80
C LEU A 71 33.17 -6.44 -3.40
N GLY A 72 33.86 -5.75 -2.48
CA GLY A 72 34.10 -6.25 -1.13
C GLY A 72 32.81 -6.40 -0.32
N SER A 73 32.74 -7.50 0.45
CA SER A 73 31.69 -7.74 1.44
C SER A 73 32.16 -7.30 2.83
N ALA A 74 31.21 -7.07 3.74
CA ALA A 74 31.50 -6.84 5.15
C ALA A 74 31.93 -8.14 5.88
N GLU A 75 31.54 -9.30 5.35
CA GLU A 75 32.01 -10.61 5.80
C GLU A 75 33.29 -11.00 5.07
N GLU A 76 34.19 -11.72 5.76
CA GLU A 76 35.35 -12.36 5.13
C GLU A 76 34.86 -13.45 4.17
N CYS A 77 34.66 -13.07 2.92
CA CYS A 77 34.44 -13.98 1.80
C CYS A 77 35.70 -14.01 0.95
N ASP A 78 36.05 -15.19 0.45
CA ASP A 78 37.12 -15.35 -0.54
C ASP A 78 36.68 -14.69 -1.84
N LEU A 79 37.00 -13.40 -2.00
CA LEU A 79 36.80 -12.67 -3.23
C LEU A 79 37.86 -13.12 -4.24
N ASP A 80 37.42 -13.75 -5.33
CA ASP A 80 38.32 -14.07 -6.45
C ASP A 80 38.82 -12.78 -7.10
N GLU A 81 40.09 -12.42 -6.83
CA GLU A 81 40.73 -11.20 -7.32
C GLU A 81 40.75 -11.12 -8.86
N LEU A 82 40.88 -12.25 -9.54
CA LEU A 82 40.93 -12.33 -10.99
C LEU A 82 39.56 -12.06 -11.61
N LEU A 83 38.50 -12.62 -11.02
CA LEU A 83 37.13 -12.30 -11.43
C LEU A 83 36.73 -10.88 -11.06
N ALA A 84 37.12 -10.41 -9.87
CA ALA A 84 36.83 -9.06 -9.40
C ALA A 84 37.46 -8.01 -10.33
N THR A 85 38.74 -8.16 -10.65
CA THR A 85 39.44 -7.26 -11.58
C THR A 85 38.85 -7.33 -12.99
N ARG A 86 38.45 -8.51 -13.48
CA ARG A 86 37.74 -8.65 -14.77
C ARG A 86 36.41 -7.93 -14.77
N LEU A 87 35.60 -8.11 -13.73
CA LEU A 87 34.28 -7.48 -13.63
C LEU A 87 34.40 -5.96 -13.54
N VAL A 88 35.29 -5.44 -12.70
CA VAL A 88 35.52 -3.99 -12.59
C VAL A 88 36.10 -3.41 -13.86
N SER A 89 36.97 -4.15 -14.55
CA SER A 89 37.45 -3.77 -15.88
C SER A 89 36.29 -3.64 -16.87
N PHE A 90 35.39 -4.63 -16.93
CA PHE A 90 34.20 -4.60 -17.79
C PHE A 90 33.25 -3.46 -17.43
N LEU A 91 33.02 -3.25 -16.13
CA LEU A 91 32.20 -2.16 -15.62
C LEU A 91 32.74 -0.79 -16.05
N MET A 92 34.06 -0.62 -16.00
CA MET A 92 34.72 0.62 -16.40
C MET A 92 34.63 0.87 -17.92
N ASP A 93 34.74 -0.19 -18.74
CA ASP A 93 34.68 -0.08 -20.20
C ASP A 93 33.25 0.25 -20.69
N HIS A 94 32.23 -0.28 -20.02
CA HIS A 94 30.81 -0.10 -20.40
C HIS A 94 30.02 0.75 -19.40
N GLN A 95 30.68 1.63 -18.64
CA GLN A 95 30.07 2.35 -17.52
C GLN A 95 28.84 3.19 -17.89
N GLU A 96 28.81 3.79 -19.08
CA GLU A 96 27.72 4.67 -19.50
C GLU A 96 26.47 3.85 -19.77
N SER A 97 26.62 2.71 -20.44
CA SER A 97 25.54 1.75 -20.66
C SER A 97 25.12 1.12 -19.33
N ILE A 98 26.04 0.50 -18.60
CA ILE A 98 25.73 -0.28 -17.39
C ILE A 98 25.09 0.57 -16.29
N LEU A 99 25.56 1.80 -16.07
CA LEU A 99 25.08 2.62 -14.97
C LEU A 99 23.94 3.57 -15.37
N SER A 100 23.44 3.48 -16.61
CA SER A 100 22.23 4.16 -17.06
C SER A 100 20.97 3.35 -16.75
N VAL A 101 19.80 3.97 -16.90
CA VAL A 101 18.51 3.27 -16.82
C VAL A 101 18.18 2.71 -18.21
N PRO A 102 17.93 1.40 -18.35
CA PRO A 102 17.53 0.81 -19.63
C PRO A 102 16.32 1.53 -20.24
N GLU A 103 16.32 1.71 -21.57
CA GLU A 103 15.31 2.50 -22.27
C GLU A 103 13.89 1.95 -22.10
N TYR A 104 13.74 0.63 -22.06
CA TYR A 104 12.45 -0.04 -21.82
C TYR A 104 11.88 0.25 -20.41
N LEU A 105 12.72 0.61 -19.43
CA LEU A 105 12.28 1.10 -18.12
C LEU A 105 12.12 2.62 -18.08
N ARG A 106 12.67 3.31 -19.09
CA ARG A 106 12.72 4.77 -19.17
C ARG A 106 11.50 5.36 -19.86
N SER A 107 10.67 4.54 -20.51
CA SER A 107 9.43 4.97 -21.15
C SER A 107 8.59 5.80 -20.16
N PRO A 108 8.44 7.11 -20.40
CA PRO A 108 7.23 7.78 -19.99
C PRO A 108 6.09 7.13 -20.78
N MET A 109 4.87 7.11 -20.25
CA MET A 109 3.69 6.91 -21.09
C MET A 109 3.55 8.11 -22.06
N ASP A 110 4.43 8.25 -23.05
CA ASP A 110 4.24 9.18 -24.18
C ASP A 110 3.34 8.57 -25.27
N GLY A 111 2.41 7.71 -24.83
CA GLY A 111 1.47 6.97 -25.67
C GLY A 111 0.01 7.15 -25.25
N VAL A 112 -0.33 8.14 -24.41
CA VAL A 112 -1.74 8.57 -24.27
C VAL A 112 -2.06 9.48 -25.46
N SER A 113 -2.02 8.92 -26.66
CA SER A 113 -2.78 9.45 -27.79
C SER A 113 -3.92 8.48 -28.04
N THR A 114 -5.09 8.88 -27.54
CA THR A 114 -6.40 8.62 -28.13
C THR A 114 -6.54 7.25 -28.81
N VAL A 115 -6.68 6.18 -28.03
CA VAL A 115 -7.31 4.96 -28.55
C VAL A 115 -8.70 4.92 -27.97
N GLU A 116 -9.64 5.26 -28.84
CA GLU A 116 -11.07 5.10 -28.61
C GLU A 116 -11.38 3.66 -28.20
N ALA A 117 -12.41 3.54 -27.38
CA ALA A 117 -12.97 2.31 -26.89
C ALA A 117 -13.04 1.23 -27.97
N SER A 118 -12.41 0.08 -27.73
CA SER A 118 -12.93 -1.26 -28.04
C SER A 118 -12.01 -2.35 -27.48
N ASP A 119 -12.63 -3.17 -26.66
CA ASP A 119 -12.39 -4.59 -26.39
C ASP A 119 -11.18 -5.09 -25.58
N GLU A 120 -11.57 -5.84 -24.54
CA GLU A 120 -10.90 -6.93 -23.84
C GLU A 120 -9.41 -7.20 -24.13
N VAL A 121 -8.54 -6.92 -23.14
CA VAL A 121 -7.54 -7.85 -22.57
C VAL A 121 -6.86 -7.17 -21.36
N CYS A 122 -6.78 -7.94 -20.27
CA CYS A 122 -6.14 -7.69 -18.98
C CYS A 122 -5.07 -6.57 -18.96
N ALA A 123 -5.41 -5.41 -18.40
CA ALA A 123 -4.47 -4.32 -18.12
C ALA A 123 -3.75 -4.56 -16.77
N PRO A 124 -2.42 -4.36 -16.69
CA PRO A 124 -1.69 -4.38 -15.42
C PRO A 124 -2.18 -3.23 -14.53
N MET A 125 -2.65 -3.59 -13.34
CA MET A 125 -3.25 -2.65 -12.38
C MET A 125 -2.19 -1.64 -11.89
N PRO A 126 -2.37 -0.32 -12.13
CA PRO A 126 -1.42 0.68 -11.63
C PRO A 126 -1.51 0.78 -10.12
N ILE A 127 -0.42 0.50 -9.41
CA ILE A 127 -0.24 0.82 -7.99
C ILE A 127 0.05 2.33 -7.87
N TYR A 128 -0.91 3.17 -8.22
CA TYR A 128 -0.88 4.58 -7.90
C TYR A 128 -2.15 4.91 -7.12
N ALA A 129 -1.99 5.26 -5.85
CA ALA A 129 -3.06 5.87 -5.07
C ALA A 129 -3.20 7.33 -5.52
N PHE A 130 -3.93 7.56 -6.60
CA PHE A 130 -4.36 8.90 -6.97
C PHE A 130 -5.42 9.34 -5.96
N CYS A 131 -5.06 10.24 -5.05
CA CYS A 131 -6.04 10.87 -4.18
C CYS A 131 -6.93 11.77 -5.03
N ARG A 132 -8.16 11.32 -5.31
CA ARG A 132 -9.20 12.16 -5.89
C ARG A 132 -9.48 13.32 -4.94
N GLN A 133 -9.28 14.55 -5.39
CA GLN A 133 -9.68 15.73 -4.62
C GLN A 133 -11.20 15.72 -4.45
N ILE A 134 -11.66 15.68 -3.20
CA ILE A 134 -13.07 15.84 -2.87
C ILE A 134 -13.43 17.32 -2.76
N SER A 135 -14.65 17.66 -3.14
CA SER A 135 -15.20 19.01 -2.97
C SER A 135 -15.43 19.33 -1.48
N GLY A 136 -15.51 20.62 -1.14
CA GLY A 136 -15.79 21.04 0.24
C GLY A 136 -17.14 20.54 0.79
N ALA A 137 -18.14 20.37 -0.09
CA ALA A 137 -19.44 19.80 0.27
C ALA A 137 -19.35 18.28 0.56
N GLU A 138 -18.63 17.53 -0.28
CA GLU A 138 -18.37 16.10 -0.05
C GLU A 138 -17.58 15.90 1.25
N PHE A 139 -16.63 16.78 1.57
CA PHE A 139 -15.88 16.73 2.83
C PHE A 139 -16.79 16.89 4.06
N GLU A 140 -17.63 17.91 4.10
CA GLU A 140 -18.53 18.12 5.25
C GLU A 140 -19.58 17.01 5.37
N GLN A 141 -20.07 16.48 4.25
CA GLN A 141 -20.96 15.31 4.26
C GLN A 141 -20.24 14.07 4.83
N GLN A 142 -19.05 13.74 4.32
CA GLN A 142 -18.29 12.58 4.77
C GLN A 142 -17.90 12.70 6.26
N LYS A 143 -17.59 13.91 6.73
CA LYS A 143 -17.30 14.19 8.14
C LYS A 143 -18.51 13.94 9.05
N LEU A 144 -19.71 14.35 8.66
CA LEU A 144 -20.93 14.09 9.42
C LEU A 144 -21.28 12.60 9.41
N GLU A 145 -21.26 11.96 8.24
CA GLU A 145 -21.59 10.54 8.09
C GLU A 145 -20.60 9.63 8.83
N SER A 146 -19.30 9.90 8.73
CA SER A 146 -18.27 9.14 9.44
C SER A 146 -18.38 9.31 10.96
N SER A 147 -18.63 10.53 11.44
CA SER A 147 -18.84 10.78 12.87
C SER A 147 -20.10 10.08 13.38
N GLN A 148 -21.21 10.15 12.65
CA GLN A 148 -22.45 9.48 13.01
C GLN A 148 -22.28 7.95 13.02
N LYS A 149 -21.65 7.39 11.99
CA LYS A 149 -21.40 5.94 11.91
C LYS A 149 -20.50 5.46 13.04
N ALA A 150 -19.43 6.18 13.36
CA ALA A 150 -18.56 5.85 14.49
C ALA A 150 -19.32 5.88 15.83
N MET A 151 -20.24 6.84 16.02
CA MET A 151 -21.10 6.87 17.21
C MET A 151 -22.07 5.68 17.26
N GLU A 152 -22.67 5.31 16.13
CA GLU A 152 -23.58 4.16 16.05
C GLU A 152 -22.85 2.83 16.36
N GLU A 153 -21.64 2.65 15.82
CA GLU A 153 -20.79 1.48 16.12
C GLU A 153 -20.41 1.40 17.61
N LEU A 154 -20.06 2.53 18.23
CA LEU A 154 -19.78 2.59 19.67
C LEU A 154 -21.02 2.21 20.50
N LEU A 155 -22.21 2.65 20.07
CA LEU A 155 -23.46 2.30 20.73
C LEU A 155 -23.82 0.82 20.55
N GLU A 156 -23.58 0.26 19.38
CA GLU A 156 -23.78 -1.16 19.11
C GLU A 156 -22.83 -2.04 19.94
N MET A 157 -21.56 -1.64 20.05
CA MET A 157 -20.58 -2.30 20.91
C MET A 157 -21.00 -2.24 22.39
N LEU A 158 -21.51 -1.11 22.87
CA LEU A 158 -22.04 -0.98 24.24
C LEU A 158 -23.24 -1.88 24.50
N LEU A 159 -24.11 -2.07 23.50
CA LEU A 159 -25.31 -2.90 23.61
C LEU A 159 -25.01 -4.40 23.54
N THR A 160 -24.05 -4.81 22.71
CA THR A 160 -23.64 -6.21 22.51
C THR A 160 -22.67 -6.73 23.56
N ASN A 161 -22.02 -5.85 24.32
CA ASN A 161 -21.08 -6.21 25.39
C ASN A 161 -21.74 -7.07 26.50
N GLN A 162 -21.42 -8.37 26.56
CA GLN A 162 -22.00 -9.32 27.52
C GLN A 162 -21.62 -9.09 29.00
N ASN A 163 -20.61 -8.26 29.28
CA ASN A 163 -20.10 -7.99 30.63
C ASN A 163 -20.98 -7.05 31.49
N MET A 164 -22.10 -6.55 30.97
CA MET A 164 -23.01 -5.64 31.70
C MET A 164 -24.44 -6.19 31.73
N SER A 165 -25.17 -6.00 32.83
CA SER A 165 -26.60 -6.33 32.88
C SER A 165 -27.43 -5.45 31.94
N GLU A 166 -28.53 -5.95 31.36
CA GLU A 166 -29.39 -5.18 30.45
C GLU A 166 -29.88 -3.85 31.05
N LYS A 167 -30.09 -3.86 32.38
CA LYS A 167 -30.50 -2.69 33.18
C LYS A 167 -29.42 -1.61 33.21
N ASP A 168 -28.15 -1.99 33.28
CA ASP A 168 -27.03 -1.04 33.32
C ASP A 168 -26.64 -0.56 31.92
N ARG A 169 -26.83 -1.38 30.88
CA ARG A 169 -26.69 -0.95 29.47
C ARG A 169 -27.69 0.15 29.13
N CYS A 170 -28.97 -0.03 29.46
CA CYS A 170 -29.99 0.99 29.21
C CYS A 170 -29.80 2.26 30.08
N LYS A 171 -29.25 2.17 31.30
CA LYS A 171 -28.90 3.35 32.11
C LYS A 171 -27.73 4.15 31.50
N LYS A 172 -26.69 3.48 31.00
CA LYS A 172 -25.57 4.16 30.33
C LYS A 172 -25.99 4.83 29.02
N LEU A 173 -26.88 4.20 28.24
CA LEU A 173 -27.50 4.85 27.07
C LEU A 173 -28.32 6.09 27.45
N LYS A 174 -29.06 6.06 28.57
CA LYS A 174 -29.80 7.23 29.07
C LYS A 174 -28.88 8.37 29.52
N GLN A 175 -27.74 8.04 30.11
CA GLN A 175 -26.80 9.03 30.67
C GLN A 175 -26.02 9.76 29.56
N LYS A 176 -25.90 9.15 28.38
CA LYS A 176 -25.25 9.72 27.19
C LYS A 176 -26.33 10.09 26.18
N GLN A 177 -27.07 11.18 26.45
CA GLN A 177 -27.76 12.11 25.54
C GLN A 177 -28.23 11.67 24.11
N TYR A 178 -28.58 10.41 23.87
CA TYR A 178 -29.07 9.89 22.57
C TYR A 178 -30.50 9.31 22.70
N PRO A 179 -31.53 10.18 22.84
CA PRO A 179 -32.91 9.75 23.12
C PRO A 179 -33.54 8.89 22.00
N ASP A 180 -33.12 9.10 20.75
CA ASP A 180 -33.72 8.46 19.57
C ASP A 180 -33.32 6.98 19.44
N ILE A 181 -32.11 6.64 19.87
CA ILE A 181 -31.57 5.27 19.86
C ILE A 181 -32.08 4.51 21.09
N TYR A 182 -32.18 5.19 22.25
CA TYR A 182 -32.77 4.64 23.47
C TYR A 182 -34.23 4.23 23.28
N SER A 183 -35.05 5.12 22.70
CA SER A 183 -36.48 4.86 22.48
C SER A 183 -36.73 3.70 21.52
N ARG A 184 -35.92 3.55 20.46
CA ARG A 184 -36.11 2.49 19.46
C ARG A 184 -35.76 1.09 19.98
N ARG A 185 -34.74 0.96 20.85
CA ARG A 185 -34.19 -0.35 21.25
C ARG A 185 -34.52 -0.76 22.70
N CYS A 186 -34.50 0.14 23.70
CA CYS A 186 -34.84 -0.24 25.08
C CYS A 186 -36.36 -0.42 25.29
N LEU A 187 -37.22 0.34 24.59
CA LEU A 187 -38.68 0.15 24.67
C LEU A 187 -39.13 -1.21 24.11
N SER A 188 -38.38 -1.81 23.19
CA SER A 188 -38.69 -3.14 22.66
C SER A 188 -38.43 -4.26 23.68
N SER A 189 -37.45 -4.11 24.58
CA SER A 189 -37.18 -5.09 25.66
C SER A 189 -38.17 -4.94 26.82
N ASP A 190 -38.50 -3.71 27.22
CA ASP A 190 -39.50 -3.45 28.29
C ASP A 190 -40.92 -3.90 27.92
N LYS A 191 -41.25 -3.96 26.62
CA LYS A 191 -42.54 -4.48 26.13
C LYS A 191 -42.64 -6.01 26.20
N ILE A 192 -41.52 -6.73 26.15
CA ILE A 192 -41.50 -8.20 26.27
C ILE A 192 -41.70 -8.62 27.73
N SER A 193 -41.15 -7.87 28.70
CA SER A 193 -41.31 -8.18 30.13
C SER A 193 -42.73 -7.87 30.68
N LYS A 194 -43.48 -6.96 30.07
CA LYS A 194 -44.82 -6.54 30.56
C LYS A 194 -46.02 -7.28 29.94
N ASN A 195 -45.81 -8.22 29.03
CA ASN A 195 -46.92 -8.86 28.30
C ASN A 195 -47.37 -10.23 28.84
N ASN A 196 -46.98 -10.62 30.06
CA ASN A 196 -47.46 -11.84 30.74
C ASN A 196 -48.52 -11.57 31.82
N THR A 197 -49.55 -10.79 31.51
CA THR A 197 -50.77 -10.73 32.34
C THR A 197 -52.01 -11.02 31.49
N LYS A 198 -52.52 -12.25 31.66
CA LYS A 198 -53.79 -12.75 31.11
C LYS A 198 -54.94 -11.75 31.34
N PRO A 199 -55.78 -11.41 30.34
CA PRO A 199 -57.03 -10.71 30.59
C PRO A 199 -58.15 -11.68 31.00
N LYS A 200 -58.85 -11.38 32.11
CA LYS A 200 -60.10 -12.05 32.52
C LYS A 200 -61.25 -11.60 31.62
N ILE A 201 -61.95 -12.57 31.06
CA ILE A 201 -63.12 -12.45 30.17
C ILE A 201 -64.31 -11.86 30.94
N LYS A 202 -65.02 -10.88 30.35
CA LYS A 202 -66.40 -10.50 30.72
C LYS A 202 -67.32 -10.81 29.52
N PRO A 203 -68.53 -11.35 29.71
CA PRO A 203 -69.39 -11.83 28.62
C PRO A 203 -70.17 -10.68 27.93
N PRO A 204 -70.69 -10.90 26.70
CA PRO A 204 -71.20 -9.84 25.84
C PRO A 204 -72.69 -9.53 26.05
N LEU A 205 -73.07 -8.28 25.78
CA LEU A 205 -74.46 -7.81 25.70
C LEU A 205 -75.03 -8.08 24.30
N LEU A 206 -76.15 -8.80 24.23
CA LEU A 206 -77.04 -8.81 23.06
C LEU A 206 -78.34 -8.09 23.43
N THR A 207 -78.71 -7.11 22.61
CA THR A 207 -79.97 -6.37 22.67
C THR A 207 -80.93 -6.88 21.60
N ILE A 208 -82.14 -7.33 21.98
CA ILE A 208 -83.31 -7.44 21.08
C ILE A 208 -84.57 -6.95 21.83
N LYS A 209 -85.44 -6.25 21.10
CA LYS A 209 -86.49 -5.32 21.53
C LYS A 209 -87.89 -5.95 21.72
N LYS A 210 -88.68 -5.31 22.60
CA LYS A 210 -90.17 -5.12 22.67
C LYS A 210 -91.02 -6.40 22.91
N THR A 211 -92.08 -6.42 23.74
CA THR A 211 -93.32 -5.61 23.70
C THR A 211 -94.09 -5.57 25.05
N LYS A 212 -95.06 -4.64 25.13
CA LYS A 212 -96.19 -4.41 26.10
C LYS A 212 -96.69 -5.68 26.83
N ALA A 213 -97.30 -5.69 28.02
CA ALA A 213 -98.36 -4.82 28.56
C ALA A 213 -98.75 -5.25 30.00
N PHE A 214 -99.47 -4.38 30.72
CA PHE A 214 -100.37 -4.60 31.89
C PHE A 214 -99.77 -5.26 33.17
N SER A 215 -100.23 -5.08 34.40
CA SER A 215 -101.05 -4.10 35.12
C SER A 215 -101.29 -4.69 36.53
N ILE A 216 -101.39 -3.83 37.55
CA ILE A 216 -102.18 -3.99 38.79
C ILE A 216 -101.76 -5.07 39.81
N ARG A 217 -101.18 -4.57 40.91
CA ARG A 217 -101.64 -4.64 42.32
C ARG A 217 -102.51 -5.84 42.75
N ASN A 218 -102.01 -6.59 43.73
CA ASN A 218 -102.51 -6.49 45.11
C ASN A 218 -101.43 -6.96 46.09
#